data_AF-A0A511CWE5-F1
#
_entry.id   AF-A0A511CWE5-F1
#
_cell.length_a   1.000
_cell.length_b   1.000
_cell.length_c   1.000
_cell.angle_alpha   90.00
_cell.angle_beta   90.00
_cell.angle_gamma   90.00
#
_symmetry.space_group_name_H-M   'P 1'
#
loop_
_entity.id
_entity.type
_entity.pdbx_description
1 polymer ?
#
loop_
_entity_poly.entity_id
_entity_poly.type
_entity_poly.pdbx_seq_one_letter_code
_entity_poly.pdbx_strand_id
1 'polypeptide(L)'
;MSGYERRRQAWPARTRRSWGWHRLADDWAVRVVAEAGVRPGDLVVDVGAGNGALTEHLVAAGARVVAVELHPVLQRAVVRRFVEGGAAGSGRWARDFVLRRGLAIPRAAFRPSPRVDSAVLVIRPR
;
A
#
# COMPACT_ATOMS: atom_id res chain seq x y z
N MET A 1 -14.85 -4.84 21.80
CA MET A 1 -14.26 -5.57 20.66
C MET A 1 -15.24 -5.54 19.48
N SER A 2 -15.19 -4.46 18.69
CA SER A 2 -16.19 -4.17 17.64
C SER A 2 -16.09 -5.14 16.46
N GLY A 3 -17.22 -5.65 15.99
CA GLY A 3 -17.38 -6.61 14.87
C GLY A 3 -16.92 -6.13 13.49
N TYR A 4 -16.09 -5.08 13.42
CA TYR A 4 -15.50 -4.51 12.22
C TYR A 4 -14.34 -5.36 11.64
N GLU A 5 -13.80 -6.31 12.41
CA GLU A 5 -12.70 -7.18 12.00
C GLU A 5 -13.13 -8.33 11.07
N ARG A 6 -14.44 -8.62 10.97
CA ARG A 6 -14.96 -9.86 10.35
C ARG A 6 -15.26 -9.81 8.85
N ARG A 7 -15.08 -8.67 8.17
CA ARG A 7 -15.23 -8.58 6.69
C ARG A 7 -14.03 -7.94 6.04
N ARG A 8 -12.86 -8.56 6.20
CA ARG A 8 -11.70 -8.31 5.35
C ARG A 8 -11.63 -9.45 4.35
N GLN A 9 -11.73 -9.13 3.06
CA GLN A 9 -11.64 -10.08 1.96
C GLN A 9 -10.24 -10.72 1.98
N ALA A 10 -10.09 -11.76 2.79
CA ALA A 10 -8.86 -12.51 2.97
C ALA A 10 -8.80 -13.57 1.89
N TRP A 11 -7.76 -13.49 1.07
CA TRP A 11 -7.43 -14.52 0.10
C TRP A 11 -7.13 -15.85 0.83
N PRO A 12 -7.46 -17.02 0.25
CA PRO A 12 -7.15 -18.31 0.87
C PRO A 12 -5.65 -18.42 1.10
N ALA A 13 -5.24 -18.90 2.29
CA ALA A 13 -3.85 -18.89 2.76
C ALA A 13 -2.83 -19.49 1.76
N ARG A 14 -3.23 -20.54 1.03
CA ARG A 14 -2.43 -21.22 0.00
C ARG A 14 -1.92 -20.28 -1.10
N THR A 15 -2.72 -19.26 -1.36
CA THR A 15 -2.66 -18.41 -2.52
C THR A 15 -1.97 -17.07 -2.17
N ARG A 16 -1.79 -16.75 -0.88
CA ARG A 16 -0.83 -15.75 -0.38
C ARG A 16 0.61 -16.26 -0.46
N ARG A 17 0.83 -17.53 -0.08
CA ARG A 17 2.16 -18.16 -0.07
C ARG A 17 2.76 -18.32 -1.46
N SER A 18 1.96 -18.59 -2.48
CA SER A 18 2.43 -18.72 -3.86
C SER A 18 2.95 -17.41 -4.48
N TRP A 19 2.57 -16.27 -3.90
CA TRP A 19 3.05 -14.94 -4.30
C TRP A 19 4.15 -14.41 -3.35
N GLY A 20 4.61 -15.22 -2.40
CA GLY A 20 5.58 -14.77 -1.39
C GLY A 20 5.07 -13.61 -0.51
N TRP A 21 3.75 -13.42 -0.40
CA TRP A 21 3.20 -12.26 0.30
C TRP A 21 3.05 -12.52 1.81
N HIS A 22 3.86 -11.80 2.58
CA HIS A 22 3.84 -11.78 4.04
C HIS A 22 3.57 -10.36 4.52
N ARG A 23 2.44 -10.17 5.21
CA ARG A 23 2.09 -8.87 5.76
C ARG A 23 2.94 -8.60 7.00
N LEU A 24 3.59 -7.43 7.04
CA LEU A 24 4.27 -6.94 8.24
C LEU A 24 3.26 -6.52 9.31
N ALA A 25 3.57 -6.85 10.57
CA ALA A 25 2.78 -6.39 11.72
C ALA A 25 2.94 -4.87 11.91
N ASP A 26 1.92 -4.23 12.47
CA ASP A 26 1.82 -2.77 12.51
C ASP A 26 2.89 -2.11 13.40
N ASP A 27 3.14 -2.72 14.57
CA ASP A 27 4.20 -2.31 15.51
C ASP A 27 5.59 -2.39 14.88
N TRP A 28 5.84 -3.41 14.06
CA TRP A 28 7.09 -3.54 13.32
C TRP A 28 7.17 -2.58 12.13
N ALA A 29 6.06 -2.27 11.47
CA ALA A 29 6.05 -1.28 10.39
C ALA A 29 6.46 0.11 10.89
N VAL A 30 5.97 0.54 12.05
CA VAL A 30 6.40 1.79 12.70
C VAL A 30 7.92 1.80 12.94
N ARG A 31 8.46 0.70 13.49
CA ARG A 31 9.90 0.57 13.79
C ARG A 31 10.75 0.62 12.54
N VAL A 32 10.35 -0.09 11.48
CA VAL A 32 11.07 -0.08 10.19
C VAL A 32 11.07 1.32 9.58
N VAL A 33 9.95 2.04 9.60
CA VAL A 33 9.88 3.41 9.08
C VAL A 33 10.75 4.37 9.90
N ALA A 34 10.74 4.23 11.23
CA ALA A 34 11.60 5.03 12.11
C ALA A 34 13.09 4.76 11.85
N GLU A 35 13.48 3.48 11.74
CA GLU A 35 14.86 3.07 11.45
C GLU A 35 15.34 3.55 10.07
N ALA A 36 14.44 3.54 9.08
CA ALA A 36 14.74 4.05 7.74
C ALA A 36 15.05 5.56 7.72
N GLY A 37 14.82 6.28 8.83
CA GLY A 37 15.15 7.70 8.96
C GLY A 37 14.33 8.60 8.03
N VAL A 38 13.14 8.14 7.62
CA VAL A 38 12.26 8.86 6.70
C VAL A 38 11.83 10.19 7.31
N ARG A 39 12.00 11.27 6.55
CA ARG A 39 11.65 12.63 6.97
C ARG A 39 10.44 13.16 6.19
N PRO A 40 9.71 14.13 6.75
CA PRO A 40 8.67 14.84 6.01
C PRO A 40 9.23 15.39 4.69
N GLY A 41 8.52 15.14 3.58
CA GLY A 41 8.92 15.56 2.24
C GLY A 41 9.82 14.58 1.48
N ASP A 42 10.37 13.55 2.12
CA ASP A 42 11.16 12.53 1.43
C ASP A 42 10.33 11.81 0.36
N LEU A 43 10.98 11.42 -0.74
CA LEU A 43 10.36 10.57 -1.75
C LEU A 43 10.72 9.11 -1.47
N VAL A 44 9.71 8.28 -1.19
CA VAL A 44 9.90 6.85 -0.91
C VAL A 44 9.15 6.02 -1.94
N VAL A 45 9.80 4.98 -2.46
CA VAL A 45 9.17 3.99 -3.34
C VAL A 45 8.89 2.72 -2.53
N ASP A 46 7.61 2.39 -2.37
CA ASP A 46 7.15 1.19 -1.65
C ASP A 46 6.82 0.09 -2.67
N VAL A 47 7.77 -0.81 -2.91
CA VAL A 47 7.64 -1.90 -3.89
C VAL A 47 7.01 -3.12 -3.23
N GLY A 48 5.93 -3.63 -3.81
CA GLY A 48 5.15 -4.69 -3.17
C GLY A 48 4.34 -4.17 -1.98
N ALA A 49 3.83 -2.93 -2.10
CA ALA A 49 3.09 -2.21 -1.07
C ALA A 49 1.94 -3.03 -0.43
N GLY A 50 1.45 -4.04 -1.14
CA GLY A 50 0.44 -4.97 -0.68
C GLY A 50 -0.85 -4.22 -0.36
N ASN A 51 -1.29 -4.32 0.89
CA ASN A 51 -2.45 -3.58 1.38
C ASN A 51 -2.09 -2.27 2.11
N GLY A 52 -0.84 -1.80 1.97
CA GLY A 52 -0.35 -0.54 2.51
C GLY A 52 0.23 -0.61 3.92
N ALA A 53 0.69 -1.78 4.37
CA ALA A 53 1.20 -1.95 5.74
C ALA A 53 2.38 -1.03 6.07
N LEU A 54 3.31 -0.81 5.13
CA LEU A 54 4.37 0.20 5.28
C LEU A 54 3.95 1.55 4.72
N THR A 55 3.24 1.57 3.58
CA THR A 55 2.74 2.80 2.94
C THR A 55 2.03 3.74 3.92
N GLU A 56 1.19 3.21 4.80
CA GLU A 56 0.43 4.00 5.78
C GLU A 56 1.37 4.76 6.75
N HIS A 57 2.40 4.09 7.27
CA HIS A 57 3.35 4.72 8.19
C HIS A 57 4.31 5.68 7.49
N LEU A 58 4.74 5.36 6.26
CA LEU A 58 5.53 6.27 5.44
C LEU A 58 4.81 7.59 5.17
N VAL A 59 3.53 7.52 4.80
CA VAL A 59 2.73 8.72 4.57
C VAL A 59 2.42 9.45 5.88
N ALA A 60 2.18 8.72 6.97
CA ALA A 60 2.00 9.33 8.30
C ALA A 60 3.25 10.09 8.77
N ALA A 61 4.45 9.63 8.41
CA ALA A 61 5.71 10.34 8.61
C ALA A 61 5.89 11.58 7.72
N GLY A 62 4.92 11.88 6.84
CA GLY A 62 4.94 13.05 5.96
C GLY A 62 5.68 12.83 4.64
N ALA A 63 6.01 11.59 4.28
CA ALA A 63 6.69 11.30 3.03
C ALA A 63 5.76 11.44 1.82
N ARG A 64 6.37 11.73 0.66
CA ARG A 64 5.78 11.51 -0.67
C ARG A 64 6.04 10.06 -1.05
N VAL A 65 4.99 9.27 -1.26
CA VAL A 65 5.13 7.84 -1.48
C VAL A 65 4.69 7.43 -2.89
N VAL A 66 5.50 6.63 -3.56
CA VAL A 66 5.15 5.93 -4.81
C VAL A 66 5.00 4.45 -4.48
N ALA A 67 3.75 4.01 -4.31
CA ALA A 67 3.44 2.62 -4.03
C ALA A 67 3.28 1.84 -5.34
N VAL A 68 4.01 0.73 -5.48
CA VAL A 68 3.96 -0.16 -6.65
C VAL A 68 3.43 -1.52 -6.20
N GLU A 69 2.31 -1.95 -6.76
CA GLU A 69 1.70 -3.23 -6.38
C GLU A 69 1.32 -4.07 -7.60
N LEU A 70 1.80 -5.32 -7.59
CA LEU A 70 1.60 -6.30 -8.64
C LEU A 70 0.32 -7.12 -8.43
N HIS A 71 -0.35 -7.05 -7.28
CA HIS A 71 -1.47 -7.91 -6.96
C HIS A 71 -2.84 -7.32 -7.34
N PRO A 72 -3.66 -7.99 -8.17
CA PRO A 72 -4.83 -7.40 -8.86
C PRO A 72 -6.01 -7.06 -7.94
N VAL A 73 -6.06 -7.66 -6.74
CA VAL A 73 -7.04 -7.34 -5.70
C VAL A 73 -6.53 -6.22 -4.77
N LEU A 74 -5.20 -6.09 -4.62
CA LEU A 74 -4.58 -5.15 -3.68
C LEU A 74 -4.29 -3.79 -4.30
N GLN A 75 -4.12 -3.74 -5.63
CA GLN A 75 -4.22 -2.49 -6.41
C GLN A 75 -5.52 -1.75 -6.08
N ARG A 76 -6.62 -2.49 -5.97
CA ARG A 76 -7.91 -1.96 -5.52
C ARG A 76 -7.92 -1.70 -4.02
N ALA A 77 -7.30 -2.50 -3.17
CA ALA A 77 -7.32 -2.28 -1.72
C ALA A 77 -6.58 -1.01 -1.29
N VAL A 78 -5.39 -0.73 -1.85
CA VAL A 78 -4.63 0.51 -1.58
C VAL A 78 -5.39 1.71 -2.14
N VAL A 79 -5.86 1.64 -3.39
CA VAL A 79 -6.68 2.71 -3.96
C VAL A 79 -7.97 2.90 -3.15
N ARG A 80 -8.72 1.86 -2.79
CA ARG A 80 -9.94 1.98 -1.98
C ARG A 80 -9.67 2.51 -0.57
N ARG A 81 -8.59 2.05 0.07
CA ARG A 81 -8.26 2.44 1.45
C ARG A 81 -7.89 3.92 1.52
N PHE A 82 -7.17 4.43 0.52
CA PHE A 82 -6.70 5.81 0.51
C PHE A 82 -7.62 6.77 -0.27
N VAL A 83 -8.30 6.32 -1.33
CA VAL A 83 -9.18 7.13 -2.21
C VAL A 83 -10.66 7.03 -1.82
N GLU A 84 -11.17 5.83 -1.50
CA GLU A 84 -12.61 5.58 -1.28
C GLU A 84 -13.02 5.55 0.21
N GLY A 85 -12.13 5.90 1.14
CA GLY A 85 -12.53 6.12 2.53
C GLY A 85 -12.44 4.90 3.47
N GLY A 86 -11.84 3.79 3.07
CA GLY A 86 -11.89 2.51 3.83
C GLY A 86 -10.92 2.33 5.01
N ALA A 87 -10.06 3.32 5.32
CA ALA A 87 -9.19 3.29 6.51
C ALA A 87 -9.84 3.97 7.73
N ALA A 88 -9.52 3.52 8.95
CA ALA A 88 -9.76 4.34 10.13
C ALA A 88 -9.01 5.67 9.96
N GLY A 89 -9.70 6.80 10.08
CA GLY A 89 -9.14 8.12 9.81
C GLY A 89 -9.10 8.52 8.33
N SER A 90 -9.73 7.79 7.41
CA SER A 90 -9.74 8.08 5.96
C SER A 90 -10.13 9.52 5.57
N GLY A 91 -10.98 10.18 6.35
CA GLY A 91 -11.31 11.60 6.15
C GLY A 91 -10.11 12.54 6.33
N ARG A 92 -9.12 12.17 7.15
CA ARG A 92 -7.82 12.85 7.25
C ARG A 92 -7.01 12.71 5.98
N TRP A 93 -6.96 11.51 5.41
CA TRP A 93 -6.13 11.21 4.25
C TRP A 93 -6.56 12.01 3.01
N ALA A 94 -7.87 12.07 2.77
CA ALA A 94 -8.43 12.86 1.69
C ALA A 94 -8.27 14.38 1.90
N ARG A 95 -7.98 14.85 3.12
CA ARG A 95 -7.69 16.26 3.47
C ARG A 95 -6.21 16.62 3.38
N ASP A 96 -5.35 15.72 3.81
CA ASP A 96 -3.93 16.00 3.98
C ASP A 96 -3.09 15.53 2.79
N PHE A 97 -3.65 14.70 1.89
CA PHE A 97 -2.91 14.10 0.79
C PHE A 97 -3.61 14.19 -0.57
N VAL A 98 -2.82 14.33 -1.63
CA VAL A 98 -3.20 14.15 -3.04
C VAL A 98 -2.83 12.73 -3.47
N LEU A 99 -3.83 12.02 -3.99
CA LEU A 99 -3.69 10.67 -4.50
C LEU A 99 -3.83 10.70 -6.02
N ARG A 100 -2.86 10.10 -6.73
CA ARG A 100 -2.87 10.03 -8.19
C ARG A 100 -2.48 8.64 -8.66
N ARG A 101 -3.32 8.04 -9.51
CA ARG A 101 -2.92 6.83 -10.24
C ARG A 101 -1.74 7.17 -11.16
N GLY A 102 -0.65 6.43 -10.98
CA GLY A 102 0.54 6.49 -11.82
C GLY A 102 0.42 5.60 -13.05
N LEU A 103 1.57 5.29 -13.64
CA LEU A 103 1.65 4.38 -14.79
C LEU A 103 1.21 2.96 -14.42
N ALA A 104 0.66 2.24 -15.39
CA ALA A 104 0.49 0.79 -15.31
C ALA A 104 1.76 0.14 -15.88
N ILE A 105 2.37 -0.79 -15.14
CA ILE A 105 3.54 -1.54 -15.62
C ILE A 105 3.01 -2.85 -16.22
N PRO A 106 3.15 -3.07 -17.54
CA PRO A 106 2.65 -4.27 -18.17
C PRO A 106 3.40 -5.50 -17.64
N ARG A 107 2.69 -6.62 -17.42
CA ARG A 107 3.31 -7.87 -16.94
C ARG A 107 4.44 -8.36 -17.83
N ALA A 108 4.39 -8.04 -19.13
CA ALA A 108 5.41 -8.36 -20.11
C ALA A 108 6.77 -7.68 -19.83
N ALA A 109 6.81 -6.67 -18.95
CA ALA A 109 8.05 -6.00 -18.53
C ALA A 109 8.85 -6.78 -17.47
N PHE A 110 8.31 -7.88 -16.92
CA PHE A 110 8.95 -8.64 -15.84
C PHE A 110 9.46 -10.01 -16.31
N ARG A 111 10.50 -10.52 -15.61
CA ARG A 111 11.02 -11.88 -15.81
C ARG A 111 11.23 -12.60 -14.47
N PRO A 112 10.54 -13.73 -14.23
CA PRO A 112 9.45 -14.28 -15.04
C PRO A 112 8.23 -13.35 -15.07
N SER A 113 7.43 -13.41 -16.15
CA SER A 113 6.24 -12.59 -16.26
C SER A 113 5.20 -13.01 -15.21
N PRO A 114 4.68 -12.08 -14.39
CA PRO A 114 3.59 -12.34 -13.47
C PRO A 114 2.27 -12.48 -14.22
N ARG A 115 1.21 -12.84 -13.47
CA ARG A 115 -0.12 -13.08 -14.05
C ARG A 115 -0.87 -11.81 -14.45
N VAL A 116 -0.54 -10.68 -13.84
CA VAL A 116 -1.22 -9.38 -14.04
C VAL A 116 -0.21 -8.24 -14.13
N ASP A 117 -0.68 -7.08 -14.61
CA ASP A 117 0.09 -5.85 -14.64
C ASP A 117 0.25 -5.26 -13.23
N SER A 118 1.29 -4.46 -12.99
CA SER A 118 1.41 -3.67 -11.76
C SER A 118 0.72 -2.32 -11.88
N ALA A 119 0.16 -1.82 -10.79
CA ALA A 119 -0.32 -0.46 -10.69
C ALA A 119 0.61 0.36 -9.82
N VAL A 120 0.80 1.62 -10.21
CA VAL A 120 1.50 2.62 -9.42
C VAL A 120 0.47 3.58 -8.83
N LEU A 121 0.57 3.86 -7.53
CA LEU A 121 -0.14 4.92 -6.84
C LEU A 121 0.88 5.93 -6.33
N VAL A 122 0.64 7.21 -6.62
CA VAL A 122 1.43 8.33 -6.09
C VAL A 122 0.61 9.01 -5.00
N ILE A 123 1.20 9.15 -3.81
CA ILE A 123 0.63 9.78 -2.63
C ILE A 123 1.54 10.94 -2.25
N ARG A 124 0.98 12.15 -2.13
CA ARG A 124 1.75 13.35 -1.77
C ARG A 124 1.01 14.12 -0.68
N PRO A 125 1.69 14.70 0.32
CA PRO A 125 1.09 15.71 1.18
C PRO A 125 0.50 16.85 0.34
N ARG A 126 -0.57 17.48 0.82
CA ARG A 126 -1.08 18.75 0.28
C ARG A 126 -0.18 19.92 0.66
#